data_AF-A0A7S0Z3J9-F1
#
_entry.id   AF-A0A7S0Z3J9-F1
#
_cell.length_a   1.000
_cell.length_b   1.000
_cell.length_c   1.000
_cell.angle_alpha   90.00
_cell.angle_beta   90.00
_cell.angle_gamma   90.00
#
_symmetry.space_group_name_H-M   'P 1'
#
loop_
_entity.id
_entity.type
_entity.pdbx_description
1 polymer ?
#
loop_
_entity_poly.entity_id
_entity_poly.type
_entity_poly.pdbx_seq_one_letter_code
_entity_poly.pdbx_strand_id
1 'polypeptide(L)'
;GVRCPMELSTYFRMNAENTGQFERTLIVCDEGAYVSYLEGCTAPMRDENQLHAAVVELVALEDAEIKYSTVQNWWPGDENGKGGIYNFVTKRGDCRGDRSKISWTQVETGSAVTWKYPSCILRG
;
A
#
# COMPACT_ATOMS: atom_id res chain seq x y z
N GLY A 1 -4.38 15.56 19.27
CA GLY A 1 -3.54 14.36 19.41
C GLY A 1 -2.08 14.63 19.11
N VAL A 2 -1.36 13.59 18.72
CA VAL A 2 0.10 13.60 18.44
C VAL A 2 0.35 13.67 16.94
N ARG A 3 1.23 14.58 16.51
CA ARG A 3 1.74 14.61 15.14
C ARG A 3 3.04 13.81 15.09
N CYS A 4 3.08 12.76 14.26
CA CYS A 4 4.31 12.01 14.03
C CYS A 4 5.41 12.99 13.53
N PRO A 5 6.59 13.05 14.18
CA PRO A 5 7.61 14.06 13.88
C PRO A 5 8.35 13.79 12.56
N MET A 6 8.14 12.63 11.95
CA MET A 6 8.79 12.19 10.72
C MET A 6 7.82 11.38 9.87
N GLU A 7 8.14 11.20 8.58
CA GLU A 7 7.41 10.27 7.74
C GLU A 7 7.89 8.84 8.04
N LEU A 8 6.94 7.95 8.33
CA LEU A 8 7.23 6.53 8.47
C LEU A 8 7.42 5.93 7.08
N SER A 9 8.44 5.09 6.91
CA SER A 9 8.69 4.45 5.63
C SER A 9 9.03 2.98 5.83
N THR A 10 8.43 2.13 5.01
CA THR A 10 8.81 0.73 4.90
C THR A 10 9.10 0.41 3.45
N TYR A 11 10.21 -0.26 3.21
CA TYR A 11 10.60 -0.71 1.90
C TYR A 11 10.61 -2.23 1.85
N PHE A 12 9.75 -2.80 1.01
CA PHE A 12 9.71 -4.24 0.77
C PHE A 12 10.49 -4.57 -0.50
N ARG A 13 11.28 -5.64 -0.42
CA ARG A 13 12.03 -6.19 -1.55
C ARG A 13 11.72 -7.68 -1.68
N MET A 14 11.10 -8.07 -2.79
CA MET A 14 10.84 -9.47 -3.10
C MET A 14 12.16 -10.18 -3.42
N ASN A 15 12.75 -10.88 -2.45
CA ASN A 15 14.02 -11.58 -2.64
C ASN A 15 13.89 -13.11 -2.79
N ALA A 16 12.85 -13.74 -2.28
CA ALA A 16 12.74 -15.22 -2.25
C ALA A 16 12.13 -15.78 -3.55
N GLU A 17 12.80 -16.76 -4.16
CA GLU A 17 12.35 -17.46 -5.38
C GLU A 17 11.07 -18.26 -5.11
N ASN A 18 10.14 -18.23 -6.07
CA ASN A 18 8.91 -19.03 -6.09
C ASN A 18 7.96 -18.84 -4.90
N THR A 19 8.05 -17.71 -4.21
CA THR A 19 7.16 -17.34 -3.10
C THR A 19 6.22 -16.20 -3.49
N GLY A 20 4.93 -16.33 -3.16
CA GLY A 20 4.03 -15.17 -3.11
C GLY A 20 4.37 -14.28 -1.92
N GLN A 21 4.41 -12.96 -2.10
CA GLN A 21 4.51 -12.02 -0.99
C GLN A 21 3.10 -11.71 -0.49
N PHE A 22 2.85 -12.08 0.76
CA PHE A 22 1.61 -11.79 1.47
C PHE A 22 1.92 -10.88 2.64
N GLU A 23 1.23 -9.75 2.72
CA GLU A 23 1.45 -8.79 3.81
C GLU A 23 0.17 -8.08 4.21
N ARG A 24 0.14 -7.64 5.47
CA ARG A 24 -0.96 -6.86 6.02
C ARG A 24 -0.42 -5.66 6.78
N THR A 25 -0.87 -4.48 6.40
CA THR A 25 -0.58 -3.22 7.08
C THR A 25 -1.84 -2.71 7.76
N LEU A 26 -1.75 -2.46 9.07
CA LEU A 26 -2.81 -1.82 9.85
C LEU A 26 -2.26 -0.52 10.45
N ILE A 27 -2.87 0.62 10.11
CA ILE A 27 -2.54 1.92 10.70
C ILE A 27 -3.78 2.45 11.41
N VAL A 28 -3.63 2.79 12.68
CA VAL A 28 -4.67 3.43 13.49
C VAL A 28 -4.16 4.80 13.89
N CYS A 29 -4.90 5.85 13.56
CA CYS A 29 -4.59 7.23 13.89
C CYS A 29 -5.65 7.74 14.88
N ASP A 30 -5.22 7.93 16.12
CA ASP A 30 -6.06 8.34 17.25
C ASP A 30 -6.52 9.81 17.12
N GLU A 31 -7.40 10.25 18.02
CA GLU A 31 -8.05 11.56 17.95
C GLU A 31 -7.06 12.74 17.83
N GLY A 32 -7.27 13.57 16.81
CA GLY A 32 -6.44 14.72 16.46
C GLY A 32 -4.97 14.36 16.20
N ALA A 33 -4.66 13.11 15.86
CA ALA A 33 -3.31 12.66 15.52
C ALA A 33 -3.04 12.79 14.01
N TYR A 34 -1.76 12.78 13.66
CA TYR A 34 -1.30 12.85 12.27
C TYR A 34 -0.18 11.85 12.01
N VAL A 35 -0.27 11.12 10.90
CA VAL A 35 0.80 10.26 10.40
C VAL A 35 0.93 10.35 8.88
N SER A 36 2.17 10.38 8.41
CA SER A 36 2.52 10.21 7.00
C SER A 36 3.30 8.90 6.87
N TYR A 37 2.81 8.00 6.01
CA TYR A 37 3.39 6.68 5.80
C TYR A 37 3.68 6.46 4.31
N LEU A 38 4.88 5.97 4.01
CA LEU A 38 5.36 5.68 2.67
C LEU A 38 5.71 4.19 2.54
N GLU A 39 5.04 3.51 1.63
CA GLU A 39 5.29 2.12 1.25
C GLU A 39 6.09 2.09 -0.06
N GLY A 40 7.32 1.56 0.00
CA GLY A 40 8.13 1.27 -1.17
C GLY A 40 8.10 -0.23 -1.49
N CYS A 41 7.94 -0.59 -2.77
CA CYS A 41 8.07 -1.98 -3.22
C CYS A 41 8.88 -2.09 -4.51
N THR A 42 9.78 -3.08 -4.56
CA THR A 42 10.48 -3.45 -5.79
C THR A 42 10.58 -4.96 -5.96
N ALA A 43 10.49 -5.43 -7.20
CA ALA A 43 10.78 -6.82 -7.57
C ALA A 43 11.97 -6.93 -8.53
N PRO A 44 12.82 -7.97 -8.37
CA PRO A 44 13.82 -8.33 -9.36
C PRO A 44 13.18 -8.98 -10.59
N MET A 45 13.86 -8.90 -11.73
CA MET A 45 13.47 -9.62 -12.96
C MET A 45 13.55 -11.13 -12.70
N ARG A 46 12.46 -11.83 -13.01
CA ARG A 46 12.38 -13.29 -12.92
C ARG A 46 11.57 -13.84 -14.05
N ASP A 47 11.90 -15.08 -14.38
CA ASP A 47 11.29 -15.89 -15.43
C ASP A 47 9.96 -16.52 -15.00
N GLU A 48 9.70 -16.62 -13.69
CA GLU A 48 8.44 -17.12 -13.15
C GLU A 48 7.51 -15.98 -12.73
N ASN A 49 6.20 -16.18 -12.91
CA ASN A 49 5.20 -15.23 -12.46
C ASN A 49 5.13 -15.23 -10.94
N GLN A 50 5.14 -14.05 -10.33
CA GLN A 50 5.08 -13.92 -8.88
C GLN A 50 3.80 -13.17 -8.47
N LEU A 51 3.21 -13.61 -7.36
CA LEU A 51 2.03 -12.99 -6.77
C LEU A 51 2.44 -12.07 -5.63
N HIS A 52 2.01 -10.81 -5.71
CA HIS A 52 2.02 -9.87 -4.60
C HIS A 52 0.56 -9.62 -4.19
N ALA A 53 0.20 -10.10 -3.00
CA ALA A 53 -1.14 -9.97 -2.45
C ALA A 53 -1.09 -9.32 -1.07
N ALA A 54 -1.48 -8.04 -1.00
CA ALA A 54 -1.42 -7.26 0.22
C ALA A 54 -2.81 -6.79 0.68
N VAL A 55 -2.93 -6.55 1.99
CA VAL A 55 -4.10 -5.93 2.62
C VAL A 55 -3.66 -4.70 3.41
N VAL A 56 -4.29 -3.56 3.16
CA VAL A 56 -4.04 -2.32 3.92
C VAL A 56 -5.33 -1.86 4.55
N GLU A 57 -5.30 -1.67 5.86
CA GLU A 57 -6.39 -1.12 6.65
C GLU A 57 -5.92 0.15 7.36
N LEU A 58 -6.63 1.25 7.12
CA LEU A 58 -6.39 2.52 7.80
C LEU A 58 -7.63 2.89 8.61
N VAL A 59 -7.44 3.30 9.86
CA VAL A 59 -8.52 3.78 10.73
C VAL A 59 -8.16 5.17 11.24
N ALA A 60 -8.95 6.18 10.88
CA ALA A 60 -8.77 7.55 11.36
C ALA A 60 -9.94 7.92 12.29
N LEU A 61 -9.62 8.35 13.52
CA LEU A 61 -10.60 8.86 14.50
C LEU A 61 -10.85 10.36 14.32
N GLU A 62 -11.59 10.99 15.23
CA GLU A 62 -12.00 12.40 15.14
C GLU A 62 -10.79 13.33 14.96
N ASP A 63 -10.87 14.28 14.03
CA ASP A 63 -9.80 15.21 13.67
C ASP A 63 -8.45 14.56 13.27
N ALA A 64 -8.42 13.23 13.05
CA ALA A 64 -7.20 12.52 12.70
C ALA A 64 -6.93 12.57 11.20
N GLU A 65 -5.65 12.63 10.83
CA GLU A 65 -5.22 12.62 9.43
C GLU A 65 -4.18 11.53 9.16
N ILE A 66 -4.44 10.72 8.14
CA ILE A 66 -3.52 9.71 7.60
C ILE A 66 -3.18 10.07 6.16
N LYS A 67 -1.89 10.22 5.87
CA LYS A 67 -1.36 10.27 4.50
C LYS A 67 -0.68 8.95 4.19
N TYR A 68 -1.20 8.20 3.23
CA TYR A 68 -0.66 6.92 2.77
C TYR A 68 -0.13 7.07 1.34
N SER A 69 1.17 6.89 1.18
CA SER A 69 1.86 6.99 -0.11
C SER A 69 2.44 5.65 -0.53
N THR A 70 2.31 5.28 -1.80
CA THR A 70 2.94 4.06 -2.34
C THR A 70 3.79 4.38 -3.55
N VAL A 71 5.01 3.87 -3.57
CA VAL A 71 5.90 3.89 -4.73
C VAL A 71 6.28 2.44 -5.05
N GLN A 72 5.74 1.92 -6.15
CA GLN A 72 5.98 0.53 -6.53
C GLN A 72 6.56 0.45 -7.96
N ASN A 73 7.68 -0.27 -8.09
CA ASN A 73 8.31 -0.54 -9.39
C ASN A 73 8.50 -2.06 -9.57
N TRP A 74 7.75 -2.63 -10.50
CA TRP A 74 7.67 -4.06 -10.72
C TRP A 74 8.32 -4.47 -12.05
N TRP A 75 8.47 -5.79 -12.25
CA TRP A 75 8.86 -6.39 -13.53
C TRP A 75 7.59 -6.81 -14.31
N PRO A 76 7.38 -6.36 -15.56
CA PRO A 76 6.14 -6.63 -16.29
C PRO A 76 6.11 -8.01 -16.97
N GLY A 77 7.24 -8.74 -16.96
CA GLY A 77 7.44 -9.92 -17.78
C GLY A 77 8.09 -9.57 -19.12
N ASP A 78 8.45 -10.60 -19.88
CA ASP A 78 8.97 -10.44 -21.24
C ASP A 78 7.86 -10.37 -22.31
N GLU A 79 8.27 -10.19 -23.58
CA GLU A 79 7.37 -10.10 -24.73
C GLU A 79 6.54 -11.36 -24.99
N ASN A 80 6.95 -12.51 -24.45
CA ASN A 80 6.28 -13.80 -24.56
C ASN A 80 5.36 -14.07 -23.35
N GLY A 81 5.23 -13.11 -22.43
CA GLY A 81 4.44 -13.24 -21.20
C GLY A 81 5.11 -14.11 -20.13
N LYS A 82 6.43 -14.32 -20.23
CA LYS A 82 7.21 -15.06 -19.25
C LYS A 82 7.62 -14.12 -18.12
N GLY A 83 7.27 -14.53 -16.91
CA GLY A 83 7.54 -13.77 -15.70
C GLY A 83 6.62 -12.57 -15.52
N GLY A 84 6.92 -11.80 -14.48
CA GLY A 84 6.20 -10.60 -14.14
C GLY A 84 5.36 -10.72 -12.88
N ILE A 85 4.85 -9.58 -12.42
CA ILE A 85 4.17 -9.47 -11.12
C ILE A 85 2.67 -9.32 -11.30
N TYR A 86 1.92 -10.19 -10.62
CA TYR A 86 0.50 -10.00 -10.34
C TYR A 86 0.33 -9.24 -9.04
N ASN A 87 -0.19 -8.03 -9.12
CA ASN A 87 -0.29 -7.09 -8.01
C ASN A 87 -1.75 -6.94 -7.57
N PHE A 88 -2.19 -7.80 -6.65
CA PHE A 88 -3.58 -7.92 -6.21
C PHE A 88 -3.72 -7.43 -4.77
N VAL A 89 -4.09 -6.16 -4.59
CA VAL A 89 -4.05 -5.53 -3.28
C VAL A 89 -5.40 -4.92 -2.92
N THR A 90 -5.85 -5.22 -1.71
CA THR A 90 -7.05 -4.62 -1.13
C THR A 90 -6.63 -3.55 -0.14
N LYS A 91 -6.93 -2.27 -0.44
CA LYS A 91 -6.65 -1.15 0.47
C LYS A 91 -7.96 -0.47 0.86
N ARG A 92 -8.18 -0.26 2.17
CA ARG A 92 -9.39 0.39 2.67
C ARG A 92 -9.07 1.28 3.87
N GLY A 93 -9.52 2.53 3.77
CA GLY A 93 -9.50 3.50 4.86
C GLY A 93 -10.90 3.67 5.43
N ASP A 94 -10.99 3.77 6.75
CA ASP A 94 -12.20 4.01 7.50
C ASP A 94 -12.05 5.33 8.26
N CYS A 95 -12.63 6.40 7.70
CA CYS A 95 -12.77 7.71 8.33
C CYS A 95 -13.92 7.62 9.35
N ARG A 96 -13.60 7.24 10.58
CA ARG A 96 -14.59 6.88 11.60
C ARG A 96 -15.09 8.06 12.42
N GLY A 97 -14.24 9.04 12.70
CA GLY A 97 -14.61 10.21 13.50
C GLY A 97 -14.84 11.45 12.65
N ASP A 98 -15.47 12.45 13.26
CA ASP A 98 -15.78 13.72 12.59
C ASP A 98 -14.51 14.39 12.06
N ARG A 99 -14.61 14.96 10.86
CA ARG A 99 -13.49 15.68 10.20
C ARG A 99 -12.22 14.83 9.98
N SER A 100 -12.33 13.50 10.10
CA SER A 100 -11.23 12.59 9.83
C SER A 100 -10.86 12.57 8.35
N LYS A 101 -9.57 12.41 8.07
CA LYS A 101 -9.03 12.54 6.71
C LYS A 101 -8.06 11.42 6.39
N ILE A 102 -8.30 10.74 5.27
CA ILE A 102 -7.38 9.76 4.70
C ILE A 102 -7.05 10.18 3.27
N SER A 103 -5.76 10.30 2.98
CA SER A 103 -5.23 10.60 1.65
C SER A 103 -4.44 9.42 1.11
N TRP A 104 -4.84 8.93 -0.06
CA TRP A 104 -4.11 7.92 -0.81
C TRP A 104 -3.32 8.59 -1.94
N THR A 105 -2.02 8.30 -2.03
CA THR A 105 -1.17 8.75 -3.14
C THR A 105 -0.40 7.56 -3.67
N GLN A 106 -0.44 7.32 -4.98
CA GLN A 106 0.16 6.12 -5.55
C GLN A 106 0.91 6.43 -6.85
N VAL A 107 2.12 5.87 -6.95
CA VAL A 107 2.90 5.81 -8.18
C VAL A 107 3.30 4.35 -8.38
N GLU A 108 2.84 3.76 -9.48
CA GLU A 108 2.99 2.34 -9.73
C GLU A 108 3.35 2.09 -11.19
N THR A 109 4.34 1.24 -11.42
CA THR A 109 4.83 0.91 -12.77
C THR A 109 5.29 -0.54 -12.86
N GLY A 110 5.24 -1.09 -14.07
CA GLY A 110 5.93 -2.32 -14.42
C GLY A 110 5.30 -3.62 -13.91
N SER A 111 4.03 -3.67 -13.49
CA SER A 111 3.37 -4.95 -13.17
C SER A 111 2.80 -5.61 -14.42
N ALA A 112 2.78 -6.94 -14.49
CA ALA A 112 2.10 -7.67 -15.56
C ALA A 112 0.58 -7.47 -15.48
N VAL A 113 0.02 -7.56 -14.28
CA VAL A 113 -1.37 -7.20 -13.98
C VAL A 113 -1.43 -6.46 -12.66
N THR A 114 -2.15 -5.34 -12.62
CA THR A 114 -2.51 -4.64 -11.39
C THR A 114 -4.01 -4.71 -11.18
N TRP A 115 -4.42 -5.19 -10.01
CA TRP A 115 -5.82 -5.21 -9.59
C TRP A 115 -5.96 -4.62 -8.19
N LYS A 116 -6.24 -3.32 -8.13
CA LYS A 116 -6.26 -2.54 -6.89
C LYS A 116 -7.32 -1.45 -6.92
N TYR A 117 -8.04 -1.31 -5.82
CA TYR A 117 -9.05 -0.27 -5.62
C TYR A 117 -8.98 0.30 -4.20
N PRO A 118 -7.99 1.16 -3.91
CA PRO A 118 -7.97 1.88 -2.64
C PRO A 118 -9.27 2.66 -2.46
N SER A 119 -9.87 2.50 -1.29
CA SER A 119 -11.19 3.06 -1.00
C SER A 119 -11.18 3.78 0.34
N CYS A 120 -12.04 4.78 0.49
CA CYS A 120 -12.36 5.40 1.78
C CYS A 120 -13.83 5.16 2.12
N ILE A 121 -14.10 4.76 3.35
CA ILE A 121 -15.43 4.81 3.96
C ILE A 121 -15.47 6.09 4.79
N LEU A 122 -16.35 7.02 4.43
CA LEU A 122 -16.57 8.29 5.14
C LEU A 122 -17.78 8.13 6.07
N ARG A 123 -17.55 7.94 7.38
CA ARG A 123 -18.62 7.72 8.36
C ARG A 123 -18.93 8.95 9.22
N GLY A 124 -17.89 9.70 9.61
CA GLY A 124 -17.99 10.98 10.34
C GLY A 124 -17.88 12.19 9.41
#